data_AF-J2XHE0-F1
#
_entry.id   AF-J2XHE0-F1
#
_cell.length_a   1.000
_cell.length_b   1.000
_cell.length_c   1.000
_cell.angle_alpha   90.00
_cell.angle_beta   90.00
_cell.angle_gamma   90.00
#
_symmetry.space_group_name_H-M   'P 1'
#
loop_
_entity.id
_entity.type
_entity.pdbx_description
1 polymer ?
#
loop_
_entity_poly.entity_id
_entity_poly.type
_entity_poly.pdbx_seq_one_letter_code
_entity_poly.pdbx_strand_id
1 'polypeptide(L)'
;MLSGCVDKPNTLERVKEDGVLRVVTRNSPATYFQDRNGETGFEYELVKRFADDLGVELKIETADNLDDLFNQVGKPNGPVLAAAGL
;
A
#
# COMPACT_ATOMS: atom_id res chain seq x y z
N MET A 1 -30.61 2.65 -25.05
CA MET A 1 -29.26 2.71 -24.45
C MET A 1 -29.45 2.61 -22.95
N LEU A 2 -29.29 1.41 -22.38
CA LEU A 2 -29.47 1.18 -20.95
C LEU A 2 -28.34 1.90 -20.20
N SER A 3 -28.69 2.93 -19.44
CA SER A 3 -27.78 3.61 -18.53
C SER A 3 -27.58 2.68 -17.32
N GLY A 4 -26.60 1.79 -17.40
CA GLY A 4 -26.12 1.06 -16.23
C GLY A 4 -25.43 2.05 -15.31
N CYS A 5 -25.90 2.18 -14.07
CA CYS A 5 -25.08 2.76 -13.01
C CYS A 5 -23.81 1.91 -12.92
N VAL A 6 -22.69 2.43 -13.41
CA VAL A 6 -21.39 1.88 -13.04
C VAL A 6 -21.16 2.37 -11.63
N ASP A 7 -21.44 1.51 -10.64
CA ASP A 7 -21.01 1.76 -9.27
C ASP A 7 -19.50 2.02 -9.31
N LYS A 8 -19.06 3.10 -8.63
CA LYS A 8 -17.63 3.39 -8.58
C LYS A 8 -16.92 2.19 -7.96
N PRO A 9 -15.83 1.69 -8.59
CA PRO A 9 -15.11 0.55 -8.07
C PRO A 9 -14.67 0.84 -6.65
N ASN A 10 -14.88 -0.11 -5.75
CA ASN A 10 -14.43 -0.02 -4.36
C ASN A 10 -12.90 -0.09 -4.29
N THR A 11 -12.32 0.12 -3.11
CA THR A 11 -10.85 0.19 -2.97
C THR A 11 -10.14 -1.08 -3.44
N LEU A 12 -10.71 -2.26 -3.17
CA LEU A 12 -10.11 -3.53 -3.59
C LEU A 12 -10.18 -3.71 -5.11
N GLU A 13 -11.31 -3.36 -5.71
CA GLU A 13 -11.47 -3.40 -7.17
C GLU A 13 -10.45 -2.50 -7.86
N ARG A 14 -10.28 -1.26 -7.37
CA ARG A 14 -9.26 -0.34 -7.91
C ARG A 14 -7.84 -0.89 -7.80
N VAL A 15 -7.47 -1.48 -6.66
CA VAL A 15 -6.13 -2.09 -6.49
C VAL A 15 -5.90 -3.22 -7.50
N LYS A 16 -6.93 -4.05 -7.72
CA LYS A 16 -6.85 -5.16 -8.70
C LYS A 16 -6.82 -4.66 -10.15
N GLU A 17 -7.58 -3.63 -10.48
CA GLU A 17 -7.60 -2.99 -11.79
C GLU A 17 -6.27 -2.28 -12.10
N ASP A 18 -5.72 -1.56 -11.12
CA ASP A 18 -4.43 -0.87 -11.23
C ASP A 18 -3.25 -1.84 -11.28
N GLY A 19 -3.43 -3.06 -10.77
CA GLY A 19 -2.38 -4.09 -10.68
C GLY A 19 -1.30 -3.77 -9.63
N VAL A 20 -1.54 -2.80 -8.75
CA VAL A 20 -0.55 -2.33 -7.77
C VAL A 20 -1.19 -2.07 -6.40
N LEU A 21 -0.64 -2.69 -5.35
CA LEU A 21 -0.91 -2.35 -3.96
C LEU A 21 0.12 -1.34 -3.46
N ARG A 22 -0.29 -0.07 -3.34
CA ARG A 22 0.54 1.00 -2.77
C ARG A 22 0.41 1.05 -1.25
N VAL A 23 1.53 0.87 -0.56
CA VAL A 23 1.61 0.90 0.90
C VAL A 23 2.57 1.98 1.34
N VAL A 24 2.14 2.81 2.30
CA VAL A 24 3.02 3.77 2.96
C VAL A 24 3.54 3.20 4.28
N THR A 25 4.83 3.35 4.53
CA THR A 25 5.46 2.94 5.78
C THR A 25 6.42 4.02 6.31
N ARG A 26 6.92 3.84 7.52
CA ARG A 26 8.01 4.64 8.06
C ARG A 26 9.30 3.85 7.92
N ASN A 27 10.38 4.53 7.58
CA ASN A 27 11.70 3.92 7.63
C ASN A 27 12.14 3.81 9.10
N SER A 28 11.85 2.67 9.71
CA SER A 28 12.22 2.36 11.08
C SER A 28 12.55 0.87 11.18
N PRO A 29 13.48 0.46 12.07
CA PRO A 29 13.84 -0.95 12.23
C PRO A 29 12.65 -1.87 12.59
N ALA A 30 11.54 -1.31 13.10
CA ALA A 30 10.36 -2.08 13.50
C ALA A 30 9.36 -2.34 12.36
N THR A 31 9.42 -1.57 11.26
CA THR A 31 8.37 -1.50 10.23
C THR A 31 8.89 -1.91 8.86
N TYR A 32 9.90 -1.18 8.38
CA TYR A 32 10.50 -1.36 7.06
C TYR A 32 11.97 -0.96 7.13
N PHE A 33 12.84 -1.87 6.69
CA PHE A 33 14.27 -1.66 6.62
C PHE A 33 14.79 -2.10 5.25
N GLN A 34 15.49 -1.19 4.56
CA GLN A 34 16.30 -1.53 3.40
C GLN A 34 17.73 -1.77 3.88
N ASP A 35 18.23 -3.00 3.74
CA ASP A 35 19.64 -3.33 3.92
C ASP A 35 20.31 -3.65 2.58
N ARG A 36 21.59 -4.03 2.62
CA ARG A 36 22.34 -4.41 1.41
C ARG A 36 21.83 -5.69 0.73
N ASN A 37 20.98 -6.46 1.41
CA ASN A 37 20.43 -7.73 0.95
C ASN A 37 18.98 -7.59 0.44
N GLY A 38 18.31 -6.46 0.71
CA GLY A 38 16.98 -6.16 0.18
C GLY A 38 16.08 -5.44 1.17
N GLU A 39 14.80 -5.42 0.84
CA GLU A 39 13.73 -4.89 1.69
C GLU A 39 13.30 -5.97 2.69
N THR A 40 13.28 -5.64 3.99
CA THR A 40 12.91 -6.56 5.06
C THR A 40 12.12 -5.82 6.15
N GLY A 41 11.43 -6.57 6.99
CA GLY A 41 10.57 -6.04 8.05
C GLY A 41 9.32 -6.89 8.20
N PHE A 42 8.81 -6.99 9.43
CA PHE A 42 7.61 -7.79 9.70
C PHE A 42 6.41 -7.30 8.88
N GLU A 43 6.17 -5.99 8.89
CA GLU A 43 5.06 -5.41 8.13
C GLU A 43 5.30 -5.51 6.63
N TYR A 44 6.54 -5.34 6.15
CA TYR A 44 6.90 -5.55 4.74
C TYR A 44 6.52 -6.95 4.25
N GLU A 45 6.94 -7.99 4.98
CA GLU A 45 6.63 -9.38 4.63
C GLU A 45 5.12 -9.67 4.65
N LEU A 46 4.40 -9.07 5.60
CA LEU A 46 2.95 -9.18 5.67
C LEU A 46 2.27 -8.55 4.46
N VAL A 47 2.63 -7.31 4.10
CA VAL A 47 2.01 -6.61 2.97
C VAL A 47 2.45 -7.20 1.63
N LYS A 48 3.65 -7.76 1.54
CA LYS A 48 4.12 -8.50 0.36
C LYS A 48 3.28 -9.75 0.12
N ARG A 49 3.09 -10.58 1.15
CA ARG A 49 2.21 -11.76 1.04
C ARG A 49 0.77 -11.38 0.71
N PHE A 50 0.30 -10.25 1.21
CA PHE A 50 -1.02 -9.75 0.88
C PHE A 50 -1.11 -9.29 -0.59
N ALA A 51 -0.11 -8.58 -1.11
CA ALA A 51 -0.04 -8.24 -2.53
C ALA A 51 0.01 -9.49 -3.42
N ASP A 52 0.80 -10.49 -3.03
CA ASP A 52 0.92 -11.78 -3.73
C ASP A 52 -0.44 -12.52 -3.76
N ASP A 53 -1.17 -12.55 -2.64
CA ASP A 53 -2.51 -13.15 -2.55
C ASP A 53 -3.53 -12.43 -3.45
N LEU A 54 -3.40 -11.11 -3.57
CA LEU A 54 -4.20 -10.30 -4.49
C LEU A 54 -3.77 -10.43 -5.96
N GLY A 55 -2.58 -10.95 -6.23
CA GLY A 55 -2.00 -11.05 -7.58
C GLY A 55 -1.55 -9.70 -8.16
N VAL A 56 -1.11 -8.77 -7.32
CA VAL A 56 -0.71 -7.39 -7.71
C VAL A 56 0.71 -7.06 -7.28
N GLU A 57 1.33 -6.07 -7.92
CA GLU A 57 2.65 -5.58 -7.54
C GLU A 57 2.59 -4.81 -6.20
N LEU A 58 3.48 -5.13 -5.26
CA LEU A 58 3.66 -4.31 -4.07
C LEU A 58 4.52 -3.09 -4.38
N LYS A 59 4.02 -1.90 -4.06
CA LYS A 59 4.80 -0.65 -4.11
C LYS A 59 4.87 0.00 -2.73
N ILE A 60 6.07 0.08 -2.17
CA ILE A 60 6.33 0.75 -0.90
C ILE A 60 6.65 2.23 -1.14
N GLU A 61 6.00 3.09 -0.35
CA GLU A 61 6.29 4.52 -0.22
C GLU A 61 6.69 4.79 1.24
N THR A 62 7.66 5.67 1.47
CA THR A 62 8.12 6.02 2.83
C THR A 62 7.67 7.42 3.22
N ALA A 63 7.20 7.58 4.45
CA ALA A 63 6.90 8.88 5.05
C ALA A 63 7.91 9.23 6.17
N ASP A 64 8.23 10.53 6.29
CA ASP A 64 9.21 11.04 7.26
C ASP A 64 8.68 11.04 8.70
N ASN A 65 7.38 11.25 8.86
CA ASN A 65 6.70 11.25 10.15
C ASN A 65 5.26 10.70 10.03
N LEU A 66 4.58 10.55 11.18
CA LEU A 66 3.22 10.00 11.22
C LEU A 66 2.20 10.94 10.54
N ASP A 67 2.35 12.25 10.68
CA ASP A 67 1.43 13.20 10.05
C ASP A 67 1.51 13.10 8.52
N ASP A 68 2.72 13.00 7.96
CA ASP A 68 2.94 12.78 6.53
C ASP A 68 2.36 11.44 6.07
N LEU A 69 2.53 10.39 6.87
CA LEU A 69 1.95 9.08 6.58
C LEU A 69 0.42 9.16 6.51
N PHE A 70 -0.23 9.73 7.52
CA PHE A 70 -1.69 9.89 7.53
C PHE A 70 -2.18 10.80 6.39
N ASN A 71 -1.41 11.82 6.05
CA ASN A 71 -1.70 12.69 4.91
C ASN A 71 -1.53 12.00 3.54
N GLN A 72 -0.80 10.89 3.45
CA GLN A 72 -0.62 10.14 2.21
C GLN A 72 -1.74 9.11 1.98
N VAL A 73 -2.20 8.45 3.04
CA VAL A 73 -3.24 7.41 2.93
C VAL A 73 -4.55 8.00 2.40
N GLY A 74 -5.13 7.35 1.39
CA GLY A 74 -6.44 7.72 0.85
C GLY A 74 -6.40 8.88 -0.15
N LYS A 75 -5.22 9.41 -0.49
CA LYS A 75 -5.08 10.32 -1.64
C LYS A 75 -5.46 9.62 -2.94
N PRO A 76 -6.02 10.33 -3.93
CA PRO A 76 -6.24 9.78 -5.27
C PRO A 76 -4.93 9.22 -5.84
N ASN A 77 -4.95 7.95 -6.28
CA ASN A 77 -3.78 7.21 -6.78
C ASN A 77 -2.62 7.09 -5.77
N GLY A 78 -2.87 7.38 -4.49
CA GLY A 78 -1.91 7.28 -3.41
C GLY A 78 -2.00 5.94 -2.68
N PRO A 79 -1.21 5.79 -1.59
CA PRO A 79 -1.26 4.62 -0.73
C PRO A 79 -2.66 4.37 -0.17
N VAL A 80 -3.10 3.11 -0.23
CA VAL A 80 -4.40 2.67 0.31
C VAL A 80 -4.26 1.95 1.64
N LEU A 81 -3.03 1.60 2.02
CA LEU A 81 -2.70 0.89 3.24
C LEU A 81 -1.46 1.54 3.88
N ALA A 82 -1.42 1.54 5.21
CA ALA A 82 -0.26 1.99 5.97
C ALA A 82 0.29 0.89 6.87
N ALA A 83 1.62 0.79 6.93
CA ALA A 83 2.39 -0.09 7.78
C ALA A 83 3.29 0.78 8.67
N ALA A 84 2.87 1.08 9.90
CA ALA A 84 3.47 2.12 10.74
C ALA A 84 3.99 1.63 12.11
N GLY A 85 3.90 0.34 12.42
CA GLY A 85 4.44 -0.26 13.65
C GLY A 85 3.90 0.38 14.94
N LEU A 86 2.60 0.71 14.94
CA LEU A 86 1.89 1.23 16.12
C LEU A 86 1.75 0.17 17.22
#